data_AF-C4L0B8-F1
#
_entry.id   AF-C4L0B8-F1
#
_cell.length_a   1.000
_cell.length_b   1.000
_cell.length_c   1.000
_cell.angle_alpha   90.00
_cell.angle_beta   90.00
_cell.angle_gamma   90.00
#
_symmetry.space_group_name_H-M   'P 1'
#
loop_
_entity.id
_entity.type
_entity.pdbx_description
1 polymer ?
#
loop_
_entity_poly.entity_id
_entity_poly.type
_entity_poly.pdbx_seq_one_letter_code
_entity_poly.pdbx_strand_id
1 'polypeptide(L)' 'MEALIGLPLLLLVLFFAFLYFNIKGLSNMWKDYNRTKSMIPLGFFIVGIIGIFTGVWTWLVILIYYVVRPKD' A
#
# COMPACT_ATOMS: atom_id res chain seq x y z
N MET A 1 -28.51 -6.89 4.63
CA MET A 1 -27.65 -8.10 4.53
C MET A 1 -26.71 -8.03 3.32
N GLU A 2 -27.14 -7.47 2.18
CA GLU A 2 -26.32 -7.31 0.96
C GLU A 2 -25.12 -6.33 1.11
N ALA A 3 -25.24 -5.30 1.96
CA ALA A 3 -24.14 -4.35 2.21
C ALA A 3 -22.92 -4.97 2.94
N LEU A 4 -23.10 -6.13 3.60
CA LEU A 4 -22.06 -6.75 4.44
C LEU A 4 -20.96 -7.47 3.62
N ILE A 5 -21.29 -7.88 2.38
CA ILE A 5 -20.35 -8.57 1.46
C ILE A 5 -19.69 -7.56 0.51
N GLY A 6 -20.39 -6.48 0.15
CA GLY A 6 -19.86 -5.45 -0.75
C GLY A 6 -18.70 -4.65 -0.15
N LEU A 7 -18.75 -4.34 1.15
CA LEU A 7 -17.72 -3.53 1.79
C LEU A 7 -16.34 -4.21 1.84
N PRO A 8 -16.19 -5.48 2.27
CA PRO A 8 -14.90 -6.18 2.21
C PRO A 8 -14.33 -6.29 0.80
N LEU A 9 -15.19 -6.56 -0.19
CA LEU A 9 -14.78 -6.67 -1.58
C LEU A 9 -14.31 -5.32 -2.15
N LEU A 10 -15.03 -4.24 -1.84
CA LEU A 10 -14.64 -2.88 -2.21
C LEU A 10 -13.30 -2.50 -1.59
N LEU A 11 -13.10 -2.78 -0.30
CA LEU A 11 -11.82 -2.52 0.38
C LEU A 11 -10.67 -3.31 -0.26
N LEU A 12 -10.91 -4.56 -0.67
CA LEU A 12 -9.91 -5.37 -1.36
C LEU A 12 -9.55 -4.77 -2.73
N VAL A 13 -10.54 -4.34 -3.51
CA VAL A 13 -10.31 -3.66 -4.80
C VAL A 13 -9.54 -2.36 -4.61
N LEU A 14 -9.92 -1.54 -3.63
CA LEU A 14 -9.23 -0.29 -3.31
C LEU A 14 -7.79 -0.55 -2.86
N PHE A 15 -7.55 -1.62 -2.09
CA PHE A 15 -6.20 -2.02 -1.67
C PHE A 15 -5.32 -2.40 -2.86
N PHE A 16 -5.82 -3.22 -3.79
CA PHE A 16 -5.07 -3.58 -5.00
C PHE A 16 -4.85 -2.37 -5.92
N ALA A 17 -5.84 -1.49 -6.07
CA ALA A 17 -5.69 -0.25 -6.81
C ALA A 17 -4.62 0.65 -6.18
N PHE A 18 -4.65 0.82 -4.85
CA PHE A 18 -3.65 1.54 -4.08
C PHE A 18 -2.24 0.98 -4.35
N LEU A 19 -2.05 -0.34 -4.24
CA LEU A 19 -0.76 -0.97 -4.52
C LEU A 19 -0.31 -0.74 -5.97
N TYR A 20 -1.21 -0.91 -6.94
CA TYR A 20 -0.90 -0.74 -8.36
C TYR A 20 -0.39 0.68 -8.65
N PHE A 21 -1.12 1.71 -8.21
CA PHE A 21 -0.73 3.10 -8.46
C PHE A 21 0.58 3.47 -7.75
N ASN A 22 0.78 2.99 -6.53
CA ASN A 22 2.02 3.23 -5.79
C ASN A 22 3.24 2.54 -6.43
N ILE A 23 3.13 1.26 -6.82
CA ILE A 23 4.20 0.53 -7.50
C ILE A 23 4.52 1.19 -8.85
N LYS A 24 3.50 1.62 -9.60
CA LYS A 24 3.70 2.35 -10.86
C LYS A 24 4.40 3.69 -10.63
N GLY A 25 4.01 4.43 -9.59
CA GLY A 25 4.66 5.67 -9.18
C GLY A 25 6.13 5.47 -8.83
N LEU A 26 6.43 4.45 -8.01
CA LEU A 26 7.81 4.06 -7.67
C LEU A 26 8.63 3.71 -8.92
N SER A 27 8.05 2.93 -9.85
CA SER A 27 8.73 2.59 -11.11
C SER A 27 9.10 3.84 -11.91
N ASN A 28 8.21 4.83 -11.97
CA ASN A 28 8.47 6.09 -12.66
C ASN A 28 9.56 6.90 -11.96
N MET A 29 9.48 7.04 -10.63
CA MET A 29 10.51 7.75 -9.84
C MET A 29 11.89 7.09 -10.00
N TRP A 30 11.95 5.76 -10.05
CA TRP A 30 13.19 5.02 -10.30
C TRP A 30 13.75 5.28 -11.70
N LYS A 31 12.89 5.31 -12.73
CA LYS A 31 13.29 5.67 -14.10
C LYS A 31 13.80 7.11 -14.17
N ASP A 32 13.12 8.04 -13.51
CA ASP A 32 13.52 9.45 -13.46
C ASP A 32 14.84 9.64 -12.73
N TYR A 33 15.05 8.93 -11.62
CA TYR A 33 16.35 8.88 -10.94
C TYR A 33 17.44 8.37 -11.87
N ASN A 34 17.20 7.26 -12.57
CA ASN A 34 18.20 6.68 -13.46
C ASN A 34 18.56 7.60 -14.63
N ARG A 35 17.60 8.38 -15.13
CA ARG A 35 17.79 9.34 -16.22
C ARG A 35 18.46 10.63 -15.77
N THR A 36 18.08 11.17 -14.62
CA THR A 36 18.52 12.51 -14.17
C THR A 36 19.66 12.48 -13.16
N LYS A 37 19.87 11.33 -12.48
CA LYS A 37 20.75 11.18 -11.31
C LYS A 37 20.44 12.17 -10.17
N SER A 38 19.26 12.77 -10.18
CA SER A 38 18.82 13.70 -9.14
C SER A 38 18.48 12.95 -7.85
N MET A 39 18.88 13.50 -6.70
CA MET A 39 18.53 12.92 -5.40
C MET A 39 17.05 13.09 -5.05
N ILE A 40 16.33 14.00 -5.72
CA ILE A 40 14.92 14.31 -5.41
C ILE A 40 14.00 13.10 -5.71
N PRO A 41 13.98 12.53 -6.94
CA PRO A 41 13.19 11.32 -7.22
C PRO A 41 13.60 10.13 -6.36
N LEU A 42 14.88 10.00 -6.02
CA LEU A 42 15.38 8.94 -5.14
C LEU A 42 14.83 9.07 -3.72
N GLY A 43 14.80 10.29 -3.17
CA GLY A 43 14.22 10.56 -1.85
C GLY A 43 12.73 10.20 -1.81
N PHE A 44 11.95 10.66 -2.79
CA PHE A 44 10.52 10.29 -2.89
C PHE A 44 10.31 8.79 -3.10
N PHE A 45 11.17 8.13 -3.87
CA PHE A 45 11.12 6.68 -4.06
C PHE A 45 11.31 5.92 -2.74
N ILE A 46 12.32 6.29 -1.95
CA ILE A 46 12.60 5.65 -0.65
C ILE A 46 11.45 5.88 0.33
N VAL A 47 10.99 7.14 0.45
CA VAL A 47 9.85 7.49 1.32
C VAL A 47 8.59 6.74 0.89
N GLY A 48 8.37 6.61 -0.42
CA GLY A 48 7.25 5.85 -0.99
C GLY A 48 7.31 4.36 -0.61
N ILE A 49 8.47 3.71 -0.75
CA ILE A 49 8.65 2.30 -0.34
C ILE A 49 8.34 2.11 1.13
N ILE A 50 8.90 2.96 2.00
CA ILE A 50 8.69 2.89 3.45
C ILE A 50 7.21 3.07 3.76
N GLY A 51 6.56 4.09 3.19
CA GLY A 51 5.14 4.37 3.42
C GLY A 51 4.23 3.21 2.98
N ILE A 52 4.47 2.61 1.81
CA ILE A 52 3.71 1.45 1.33
C ILE A 52 3.93 0.26 2.26
N PHE A 53 5.18 -0.04 2.63
CA PHE A 53 5.49 -1.17 3.50
C PHE A 53 4.84 -1.01 4.87
N THR A 54 4.98 0.16 5.50
CA THR A 54 4.36 0.45 6.80
C THR A 54 2.83 0.38 6.72
N GLY A 55 2.22 0.89 5.65
CA GLY A 55 0.77 0.82 5.44
C GLY A 55 0.26 -0.61 5.30
N VAL A 56 0.89 -1.41 4.42
CA VAL A 56 0.55 -2.82 4.21
C VAL A 56 0.77 -3.64 5.49
N TRP A 57 1.90 -3.43 6.17
CA TRP A 57 2.22 -4.10 7.41
C TRP A 57 1.20 -3.80 8.51
N THR A 58 0.86 -2.53 8.71
CA THR A 58 -0.15 -2.11 9.70
C THR A 58 -1.49 -2.75 9.42
N TRP A 59 -1.92 -2.77 8.16
CA TRP A 59 -3.17 -3.41 7.76
C TRP A 59 -3.17 -4.92 8.06
N LEU A 60 -2.06 -5.61 7.75
CA LEU A 60 -1.89 -7.03 8.03
C LEU A 60 -1.93 -7.33 9.54
N VAL A 61 -1.23 -6.53 10.35
CA VAL A 61 -1.25 -6.65 11.82
C VAL A 61 -2.65 -6.47 12.37
N ILE A 62 -3.39 -5.47 11.89
CA ILE A 62 -4.78 -5.22 12.30
C ILE A 62 -5.67 -6.42 11.93
N LEU A 63 -5.51 -6.96 10.73
CA LEU A 63 -6.30 -8.10 10.26
C LEU A 63 -6.03 -9.34 11.11
N ILE A 64 -4.76 -9.64 11.40
CA ILE A 64 -4.38 -10.74 12.31
C ILE A 64 -4.93 -10.50 13.72
N TYR A 65 -4.80 -9.28 14.24
CA TYR A 65 -5.33 -8.92 15.56
C TYR A 65 -6.83 -9.24 15.64
N TYR A 66 -7.64 -8.80 14.67
CA TYR A 66 -9.08 -9.09 14.70
C TYR A 66 -9.44 -10.56 14.48
N VAL A 67 -8.60 -11.32 13.79
CA VAL A 67 -8.79 -12.78 13.60
C VAL A 67 -8.46 -13.56 14.87
N VAL A 68 -7.38 -13.18 15.56
CA VAL A 68 -6.83 -13.91 16.73
C VAL A 68 -7.41 -13.41 18.05
N ARG A 69 -7.94 -12.18 18.11
CA ARG A 69 -8.51 -11.59 19.32
C ARG A 69 -9.62 -12.49 19.87
N PRO A 70 -9.58 -12.85 21.17
CA PRO A 70 -10.67 -13.57 21.82
C PRO A 70 -11.98 -12.81 21.65
N LYS A 71 -13.02 -13.53 21.24
CA LYS A 71 -14.38 -13.00 21.14
C LYS A 71 -15.06 -13.22 22.48
N ASP A 72 -14.72 -12.38 23.44
CA ASP A 72 -15.50 -12.24 24.68
C ASP A 72 -16.73 -11.36 24.41
#